data_AF-A0A2U8WPJ1-F1
#
_entry.id   AF-A0A2U8WPJ1-F1
#
_cell.length_a   1.000
_cell.length_b   1.000
_cell.length_c   1.000
_cell.angle_alpha   90.00
_cell.angle_beta   90.00
_cell.angle_gamma   90.00
#
_symmetry.space_group_name_H-M   'P 1'
#
loop_
_entity.id
_entity.type
_entity.pdbx_description
1 polymer ?
#
loop_
_entity_poly.entity_id
_entity_poly.type
_entity_poly.pdbx_seq_one_letter_code
_entity_poly.pdbx_strand_id
1 'polypeptide(L)'
;MTNPILFRPQRGGLAEAMAEVRTIADRADLVAHLAATLGRCGVEVTDSMVKVEPYHGFDERIGWDTYIVTVDGWGPAGFTNGPL
;
A
#
# COMPACT_ATOMS: atom_id res chain seq x y z
N MET A 1 13.06 -14.74 -11.04
CA MET A 1 12.62 -13.35 -11.27
C MET A 1 11.73 -12.99 -10.10
N THR A 2 12.05 -11.94 -9.35
CA THR A 2 11.18 -11.44 -8.28
C THR A 2 9.96 -10.78 -8.94
N ASN A 3 8.76 -11.12 -8.50
CA ASN A 3 7.56 -10.45 -8.98
C ASN A 3 7.59 -8.98 -8.53
N PRO A 4 7.10 -8.03 -9.35
CA PRO A 4 7.05 -6.63 -8.96
C PRO A 4 6.11 -6.46 -7.76
N ILE A 5 6.53 -5.63 -6.80
CA ILE A 5 5.69 -5.22 -5.68
C ILE A 5 4.72 -4.16 -6.20
N LEU A 6 3.43 -4.40 -6.01
CA LEU A 6 2.35 -3.53 -6.43
C LEU A 6 1.66 -2.96 -5.19
N PHE A 7 1.31 -1.69 -5.22
CA PHE A 7 0.54 -1.01 -4.19
C PHE A 7 -0.78 -0.50 -4.78
N ARG A 8 -1.89 -0.69 -4.06
CA ARG A 8 -3.18 -0.04 -4.35
C ARG A 8 -3.65 0.77 -3.14
N PRO A 9 -4.23 1.97 -3.34
CA PRO A 9 -4.77 2.75 -2.23
C PRO A 9 -6.03 2.10 -1.63
N GLN A 10 -6.28 2.35 -0.34
CA GLN A 10 -7.53 1.97 0.32
C GLN A 10 -8.54 3.12 0.16
N ARG A 11 -9.12 3.27 -1.03
CA ARG A 11 -10.16 4.26 -1.31
C ARG A 11 -11.15 3.77 -2.35
N GLY A 12 -12.43 4.13 -2.16
CA GLY A 12 -13.48 3.78 -3.11
C GLY A 12 -13.78 2.28 -3.18
N GLY A 13 -14.33 1.84 -4.31
CA GLY A 13 -14.56 0.42 -4.61
C GLY A 13 -13.29 -0.31 -5.09
N LEU A 14 -13.34 -1.65 -5.14
CA LEU A 14 -12.19 -2.47 -5.58
C LEU A 14 -11.69 -2.08 -6.98
N ALA A 15 -12.59 -1.85 -7.93
CA ALA A 15 -12.22 -1.47 -9.30
C ALA A 15 -11.51 -0.11 -9.34
N GLU A 16 -11.97 0.87 -8.55
CA GLU A 16 -11.35 2.19 -8.46
C GLU A 16 -9.95 2.10 -7.84
N ALA A 17 -9.83 1.37 -6.72
CA ALA A 17 -8.54 1.12 -6.07
C ALA A 17 -7.56 0.41 -7.01
N MET A 18 -8.02 -0.58 -7.80
CA MET A 18 -7.18 -1.31 -8.75
C MET A 18 -6.75 -0.47 -9.95
N ALA A 19 -7.55 0.53 -10.35
CA ALA A 19 -7.18 1.46 -11.42
C ALA A 19 -6.00 2.37 -11.06
N GLU A 20 -5.68 2.48 -9.76
CA GLU A 20 -4.60 3.30 -9.22
C GLU A 20 -3.40 2.48 -8.73
N VAL A 21 -3.33 1.20 -9.12
CA VAL A 21 -2.19 0.36 -8.79
C VAL A 21 -0.90 1.00 -9.31
N ARG A 22 0.10 1.10 -8.44
CA ARG A 22 1.47 1.47 -8.84
C ARG A 22 2.45 0.36 -8.50
N THR A 23 3.49 0.26 -9.32
CA THR A 23 4.68 -0.49 -8.96
C THR A 23 5.45 0.28 -7.88
N ILE A 24 5.94 -0.47 -6.89
CA ILE A 24 6.81 -0.02 -5.82
C ILE A 24 8.14 -0.75 -5.98
N ALA A 25 9.23 0.01 -5.98
CA ALA A 25 10.56 -0.58 -6.09
C ALA A 25 10.99 -1.27 -4.78
N ASP A 26 10.77 -0.59 -3.66
CA ASP A 26 11.18 -1.02 -2.32
C ASP A 26 10.39 -0.27 -1.23
N ARG A 27 10.72 -0.53 0.04
CA ARG A 27 10.09 0.12 1.20
C ARG A 27 10.24 1.64 1.19
N ALA A 28 11.38 2.17 0.72
CA ALA A 28 11.60 3.61 0.67
C ALA A 28 10.69 4.29 -0.37
N ASP A 29 10.50 3.67 -1.54
CA ASP A 29 9.54 4.16 -2.55
C ASP A 29 8.09 4.15 -2.03
N LEU A 30 7.69 3.11 -1.27
CA LEU A 30 6.38 3.10 -0.62
C LEU A 30 6.23 4.27 0.36
N VAL A 31 7.19 4.46 1.26
CA VAL A 31 7.16 5.56 2.25
C VAL A 31 7.11 6.91 1.56
N ALA A 32 7.94 7.13 0.54
CA ALA A 32 7.95 8.37 -0.24
C ALA A 32 6.59 8.63 -0.93
N HIS A 33 5.98 7.58 -1.47
CA HIS A 33 4.64 7.67 -2.07
C HIS A 33 3.58 8.07 -1.05
N LEU A 34 3.58 7.43 0.12
CA LEU A 34 2.62 7.72 1.20
C LEU A 34 2.83 9.13 1.75
N ALA A 35 4.08 9.56 1.96
CA ALA A 35 4.40 10.92 2.39
C ALA A 35 3.91 11.97 1.38
N ALA A 36 4.12 11.74 0.08
CA ALA A 36 3.67 12.67 -0.96
C ALA A 36 2.13 12.72 -1.08
N THR A 37 1.44 11.60 -0.82
CA THR A 37 -0.01 11.49 -0.96
C THR A 37 -0.73 12.03 0.28
N LEU A 38 -0.36 11.54 1.46
CA LEU A 38 -0.97 11.91 2.73
C LEU A 38 -0.48 13.28 3.24
N GLY A 39 0.71 13.72 2.83
CA GLY A 39 1.22 15.07 3.11
C GLY A 39 0.31 16.17 2.55
N ARG A 40 -0.41 15.91 1.45
CA ARG A 40 -1.43 16.83 0.91
C ARG A 40 -2.63 17.00 1.84
N CYS A 41 -2.83 16.05 2.76
CA CYS A 41 -3.86 16.07 3.79
C CYS A 41 -3.30 16.54 5.15
N GLY A 42 -2.06 17.02 5.21
CA GLY A 42 -1.41 17.48 6.44
C GLY A 42 -0.84 16.35 7.32
N VAL A 43 -0.68 15.15 6.77
CA VAL A 43 -0.11 14.00 7.49
C VAL A 43 1.36 13.84 7.13
N GLU A 44 2.24 13.96 8.12
CA GLU A 44 3.65 13.61 7.95
C GLU A 44 3.81 12.09 8.05
N VAL A 45 4.49 11.48 7.08
CA VAL A 45 4.72 10.03 7.04
C VAL A 45 6.22 9.79 7.08
N THR A 46 6.65 9.01 8.07
CA THR A 46 8.03 8.52 8.18
C THR A 46 8.07 7.01 8.08
N ASP A 47 9.24 6.46 7.79
CA ASP A 47 9.44 5.02 7.63
C ASP A 47 8.99 4.21 8.87
N SER A 48 9.25 4.71 10.08
CA SER A 48 8.84 4.02 11.32
C SER A 48 7.33 3.97 11.54
N MET A 49 6.55 4.80 10.84
CA MET A 49 5.09 4.82 10.94
C MET A 49 4.42 3.84 9.99
N VAL A 50 5.14 3.36 8.96
CA VAL A 50 4.58 2.49 7.92
C VAL A 50 4.76 1.03 8.30
N LYS A 51 3.63 0.32 8.42
CA LYS A 51 3.58 -1.13 8.65
C LYS A 51 2.97 -1.84 7.45
N VAL A 52 3.56 -2.97 7.07
CA VAL A 52 3.09 -3.86 6.01
C VAL A 52 2.93 -5.25 6.60
N GLU A 53 1.70 -5.75 6.67
CA GLU A 53 1.37 -6.99 7.40
C GLU A 53 0.45 -7.88 6.57
N PRO A 54 0.53 -9.23 6.67
CA PRO A 54 -0.37 -10.13 5.96
C PRO A 54 -1.85 -9.83 6.27
N TYR A 55 -2.69 -9.83 5.24
CA TYR A 55 -4.10 -9.47 5.35
C TYR A 55 -5.00 -10.46 4.60
N HIS A 56 -5.68 -11.33 5.35
CA HIS A 56 -6.68 -12.30 4.85
C HIS A 56 -6.21 -13.26 3.75
N GLY A 57 -4.91 -13.33 3.44
CA GLY A 57 -4.31 -14.26 2.47
C GLY A 57 -4.56 -13.85 1.00
N PHE A 58 -4.72 -14.85 0.14
CA PHE A 58 -4.85 -14.65 -1.31
C PHE A 58 -6.25 -14.16 -1.71
N ASP A 59 -6.31 -13.02 -2.40
CA ASP A 59 -7.54 -12.47 -2.99
C ASP A 59 -7.66 -12.90 -4.46
N GLU A 60 -8.47 -13.92 -4.72
CA GLU A 60 -8.69 -14.49 -6.05
C GLU A 60 -9.24 -13.48 -7.07
N ARG A 61 -9.90 -12.41 -6.62
CA ARG A 61 -10.51 -11.41 -7.52
C ARG A 61 -9.46 -10.60 -8.26
N ILE A 62 -8.30 -10.40 -7.64
CA ILE A 62 -7.21 -9.56 -8.16
C ILE A 62 -5.86 -10.30 -8.24
N GLY A 63 -5.82 -11.55 -7.76
CA GLY A 63 -4.64 -12.41 -7.81
C GLY A 63 -3.52 -11.97 -6.87
N TRP A 64 -3.85 -11.37 -5.72
CA TRP A 64 -2.85 -10.82 -4.79
C TRP A 64 -2.77 -11.66 -3.51
N ASP A 65 -1.57 -12.01 -3.08
CA ASP A 65 -1.33 -12.33 -1.67
C ASP A 65 -1.31 -11.00 -0.91
N THR A 66 -2.39 -10.71 -0.19
CA THR A 66 -2.69 -9.34 0.19
C THR A 66 -2.01 -9.00 1.50
N TYR A 67 -1.29 -7.87 1.50
CA TYR A 67 -0.71 -7.27 2.70
C TYR A 67 -1.34 -5.91 2.92
N ILE A 68 -1.78 -5.61 4.14
CA ILE A 68 -2.32 -4.30 4.49
C ILE A 68 -1.18 -3.34 4.79
N VAL A 69 -1.27 -2.13 4.24
CA VAL A 69 -0.36 -1.02 4.53
C VAL A 69 -1.08 -0.04 5.45
N THR A 70 -0.56 0.12 6.66
CA THR A 70 -1.07 1.09 7.64
C THR A 70 -0.03 2.15 7.96
N VAL A 71 -0.51 3.34 8.30
CA VAL A 71 0.30 4.46 8.76
C VAL A 71 -0.15 4.82 10.18
N ASP A 72 0.77 4.76 11.14
CA ASP A 72 0.49 5.13 12.53
C ASP A 72 -0.06 6.56 12.61
N GLY A 73 -1.17 6.74 13.33
CA GLY A 73 -1.87 8.04 13.41
C GLY A 73 -2.80 8.38 12.24
N TRP A 74 -2.86 7.56 11.20
CA TRP A 74 -3.79 7.72 10.07
C TRP A 74 -4.72 6.52 9.87
N GLY A 75 -4.17 5.29 9.94
CA GLY A 75 -4.90 4.06 9.67
C GLY A 75 -4.52 3.43 8.32
N PRO A 76 -5.41 2.61 7.72
CA PRO A 76 -5.14 1.93 6.45
C PRO A 76 -4.90 2.91 5.30
N ALA A 77 -3.73 2.85 4.70
CA ALA A 77 -3.38 3.66 3.53
C ALA A 77 -3.58 2.89 2.22
N GLY A 78 -3.46 1.56 2.24
CA GLY A 78 -3.60 0.73 1.06
C GLY A 78 -3.22 -0.73 1.30
N PHE A 79 -2.90 -1.42 0.21
CA PHE A 79 -2.48 -2.81 0.22
C PHE A 79 -1.36 -3.05 -0.78
N THR A 80 -0.56 -4.08 -0.52
CA THR A 80 0.40 -4.61 -1.48
C THR A 80 0.12 -6.06 -1.85
N ASN A 81 0.67 -6.50 -2.99
CA ASN A 81 0.55 -7.87 -3.50
C ASN A 81 1.58 -8.85 -2.90
N GLY A 82 2.31 -8.41 -1.87
CA GLY A 82 3.39 -9.14 -1.24
C GLY A 82 4.06 -8.33 -0.12
N PRO A 83 5.00 -8.95 0.61
CA PRO A 83 5.75 -8.29 1.69
C PRO A 83 6.75 -7.25 1.15
N LEU A 84 7.17 -6.34 2.04
CA LEU A 84 8.11 -5.24 1.79
C LEU A 84 9.11 -5.08 2.93
#